data_AF-A0A7X5VMC6-F1
#
_entry.id   AF-A0A7X5VMC6-F1
#
_cell.length_a   1.000
_cell.length_b   1.000
_cell.length_c   1.000
_cell.angle_alpha   90.00
_cell.angle_beta   90.00
_cell.angle_gamma   90.00
#
_symmetry.space_group_name_H-M   'P 1'
#
loop_
_entity.id
_entity.type
_entity.pdbx_description
1 polymer ?
#
loop_
_entity_poly.entity_id
_entity_poly.type
_entity_poly.pdbx_seq_one_letter_code
_entity_poly.pdbx_strand_id
1 'polypeptide(L)'
;RDPQVVLGDRVVIGTMATPARHPESLLARALFCHHPSLRDVEILMDPAGANPTLAEDLADPTRPSVEGGDVLVLSDRVVAVGMSERTN
;
A
#
# COMPACT_ATOMS: atom_id res chain seq x y z
N ARG A 1 4.13 -1.96 8.34
CA ARG A 1 3.78 -3.37 8.00
C ARG A 1 2.50 -3.40 7.21
N ASP A 2 1.39 -2.91 7.74
CA ASP A 2 0.12 -2.92 6.98
C ASP A 2 0.02 -1.82 5.91
N PRO A 3 0.38 -0.53 6.18
CA PRO A 3 0.21 0.54 5.18
C PRO A 3 1.30 0.56 4.10
N GLN A 4 2.35 -0.26 4.23
CA GLN A 4 3.37 -0.44 3.22
C GLN A 4 3.97 -1.84 3.30
N VAL A 5 4.27 -2.41 2.12
CA VAL A 5 4.98 -3.68 1.98
C VAL A 5 6.30 -3.42 1.26
N VAL A 6 7.41 -3.86 1.86
CA VAL A 6 8.72 -3.82 1.21
C VAL A 6 8.94 -5.12 0.44
N LEU A 7 9.12 -5.01 -0.88
CA LEU A 7 9.35 -6.12 -1.81
C LEU A 7 10.77 -6.01 -2.36
N GLY A 8 11.74 -6.54 -1.62
CA GLY A 8 13.16 -6.35 -1.93
C GLY A 8 13.58 -4.89 -1.76
N ASP A 9 13.98 -4.26 -2.85
CA ASP A 9 14.39 -2.84 -2.95
C ASP A 9 13.25 -1.91 -3.37
N ARG A 10 12.01 -2.40 -3.41
CA ARG A 10 10.82 -1.68 -3.86
C ARG A 10 9.75 -1.66 -2.79
N VAL A 11 8.75 -0.80 -2.96
CA VAL A 11 7.64 -0.68 -2.01
C VAL A 11 6.28 -0.68 -2.68
N VAL A 12 5.30 -1.30 -2.02
CA VAL A 12 3.88 -1.16 -2.31
C VAL A 12 3.26 -0.32 -1.20
N ILE A 13 2.55 0.74 -1.56
CA ILE A 13 1.72 1.50 -0.62
C ILE A 13 0.39 0.76 -0.49
N GLY A 14 0.07 0.35 0.73
CA GLY A 14 -1.11 -0.45 1.03
C GLY A 14 -2.40 0.33 0.83
N THR A 15 -3.46 -0.39 0.50
CA THR A 15 -4.81 0.14 0.32
C THR A 15 -5.68 -0.35 1.47
N MET A 16 -5.81 0.44 2.53
CA MET A 16 -6.43 -0.04 3.77
C MET A 16 -7.92 -0.33 3.59
N ALA A 17 -8.38 -1.44 4.13
CA ALA A 17 -9.78 -1.86 4.01
C ALA A 17 -10.73 -0.94 4.80
N THR A 18 -10.27 -0.36 5.91
CA THR A 18 -11.08 0.53 6.74
C THR A 18 -10.72 2.01 6.55
N PRO A 19 -11.71 2.92 6.41
CA PRO A 19 -11.45 4.34 6.20
C PRO A 19 -10.62 5.03 7.28
N ALA A 20 -10.78 4.61 8.53
CA ALA A 20 -10.02 5.15 9.65
C ALA A 20 -8.50 4.96 9.50
N ARG A 21 -8.06 4.01 8.66
CA ARG A 21 -6.65 3.67 8.47
C ARG A 21 -6.04 4.27 7.19
N HIS A 22 -6.82 4.85 6.29
CA HIS A 22 -6.28 5.53 5.09
C HIS A 22 -5.19 6.56 5.37
N PRO A 23 -5.25 7.34 6.48
CA PRO A 23 -4.14 8.23 6.83
C PRO A 23 -2.79 7.53 6.97
N GLU A 24 -2.76 6.27 7.41
CA GLU A 24 -1.52 5.49 7.56
C GLU A 24 -0.81 5.31 6.19
N SER A 25 -1.57 4.96 5.15
CA SER A 25 -1.04 4.82 3.78
C SER A 25 -0.58 6.15 3.19
N LEU A 26 -1.28 7.25 3.49
CA LEU A 26 -0.87 8.60 3.08
C LEU A 26 0.47 9.02 3.71
N LEU A 27 0.66 8.69 4.99
CA LEU A 27 1.94 8.94 5.67
C LEU A 27 3.07 8.10 5.07
N ALA A 28 2.82 6.80 4.81
CA ALA A 28 3.79 5.94 4.14
C ALA A 28 4.17 6.49 2.76
N ARG A 29 3.19 6.87 1.95
CA ARG A 29 3.40 7.51 0.65
C ARG A 29 4.22 8.79 0.77
N ALA A 30 3.88 9.69 1.69
CA ALA A 30 4.61 10.93 1.88
C ALA A 30 6.10 10.69 2.19
N LEU A 31 6.42 9.65 2.97
CA LEU A 31 7.81 9.24 3.22
C LEU A 31 8.51 8.80 1.94
N PHE A 32 7.90 7.90 1.16
CA PHE A 32 8.50 7.40 -0.09
C PHE A 32 8.47 8.40 -1.24
N CYS A 33 7.69 9.48 -1.17
CA CYS A 33 7.72 10.55 -2.16
C CYS A 33 8.70 11.68 -1.82
N HIS A 34 8.98 11.93 -0.53
CA HIS A 34 9.65 13.17 -0.11
C HIS A 34 10.84 12.98 0.82
N HIS A 35 10.92 11.87 1.57
CA HIS A 35 12.01 11.68 2.51
C HIS A 35 13.34 11.44 1.76
N PRO A 36 14.43 12.17 2.07
CA PRO A 36 15.68 12.10 1.31
C PRO A 36 16.29 10.69 1.18
N SER A 37 16.11 9.84 2.19
CA SER A 37 16.64 8.48 2.17
C SER A 37 15.71 7.43 1.54
N LEU A 38 14.46 7.79 1.22
CA LEU A 38 13.44 6.85 0.76
C LEU A 38 12.88 7.21 -0.62
N ARG A 39 13.01 8.47 -1.06
CA ARG A 39 12.45 8.97 -2.31
C ARG A 39 12.95 8.28 -3.58
N ASP A 40 14.10 7.62 -3.50
CA ASP A 40 14.71 6.90 -4.63
C ASP A 40 14.27 5.42 -4.68
N VAL A 41 13.48 4.96 -3.70
CA VAL A 41 12.86 3.62 -3.70
C VAL A 41 11.70 3.62 -4.70
N GLU A 42 11.71 2.67 -5.63
CA GLU A 42 10.61 2.52 -6.59
C GLU A 42 9.32 2.11 -5.86
N ILE A 43 8.26 2.88 -6.11
CA ILE A 43 6.90 2.57 -5.65
C ILE A 43 6.19 1.77 -6.76
N LEU A 44 6.00 0.47 -6.51
CA LEU A 44 5.34 -0.45 -7.44
C LEU A 44 3.83 -0.23 -7.54
N MET A 45 3.22 0.26 -6.46
CA MET A 45 1.79 0.52 -6.39
C MET A 45 1.53 1.69 -5.45
N ASP A 46 0.84 2.69 -5.97
CA ASP A 46 0.40 3.90 -5.26
C ASP A 46 -1.03 4.27 -5.69
N PRO A 47 -2.06 3.64 -5.09
CA PRO A 47 -3.45 3.93 -5.42
C PRO A 47 -3.82 5.38 -5.10
N ALA A 48 -3.14 5.98 -4.11
CA ALA A 48 -3.36 7.36 -3.71
C ALA A 48 -2.76 8.39 -4.67
N GLY A 49 -1.74 8.02 -5.44
CA GLY A 49 -1.13 8.87 -6.45
C GLY A 49 -1.84 8.86 -7.80
N ALA A 50 -2.72 7.88 -8.06
CA ALA A 50 -3.33 7.65 -9.37
C ALA A 50 -4.60 8.50 -9.62
N ASN A 51 -5.30 8.95 -8.58
CA ASN A 51 -6.56 9.69 -8.73
C ASN A 51 -6.67 10.91 -7.81
N PRO A 52 -6.83 12.15 -8.34
CA PRO A 52 -7.07 13.34 -7.53
C PRO A 52 -8.41 13.34 -6.78
N THR A 53 -9.37 12.48 -7.13
CA THR A 53 -10.61 12.28 -6.34
C THR A 53 -10.47 11.20 -5.27
N LEU A 54 -9.24 10.98 -4.78
CA LEU A 54 -8.87 9.96 -3.80
C LEU A 54 -9.89 9.77 -2.66
N ALA A 55 -10.52 10.84 -2.17
CA ALA A 55 -11.55 10.74 -1.13
C ALA A 55 -12.78 9.91 -1.53
N GLU A 56 -13.21 9.98 -2.79
CA GLU A 56 -14.36 9.23 -3.33
C GLU A 56 -13.99 7.76 -3.55
N ASP A 57 -12.80 7.50 -4.12
CA ASP A 57 -12.29 6.14 -4.31
C ASP A 57 -12.02 5.43 -2.98
N LEU A 58 -11.48 6.16 -2.00
CA LEU A 58 -11.28 5.65 -0.64
C LEU A 58 -12.61 5.33 0.06
N ALA A 59 -13.69 6.03 -0.28
CA ALA A 59 -15.01 5.81 0.31
C ALA A 59 -15.77 4.63 -0.32
N ASP A 60 -15.34 4.11 -1.49
CA ASP A 60 -15.96 2.97 -2.14
C ASP A 60 -15.62 1.64 -1.40
N PRO A 61 -16.59 0.97 -0.78
CA PRO A 61 -16.35 -0.29 -0.07
C PRO A 61 -16.01 -1.46 -1.01
N THR A 62 -16.21 -1.32 -2.32
CA THR A 62 -15.92 -2.34 -3.34
C THR A 62 -14.52 -2.22 -3.94
N ARG A 63 -13.78 -1.17 -3.57
CA ARG A 63 -12.43 -0.95 -4.07
C ARG A 63 -11.49 -2.10 -3.66
N PRO A 64 -10.50 -2.43 -4.49
CA PRO A 64 -9.44 -3.35 -4.11
C PRO A 64 -8.70 -2.85 -2.87
N SER A 65 -8.45 -3.74 -1.93
CA SER A 65 -7.71 -3.51 -0.70
C SER A 65 -6.55 -4.49 -0.61
N VAL A 66 -5.42 -4.02 -0.11
CA VAL A 66 -4.24 -4.86 0.14
C VAL A 66 -3.55 -4.28 1.35
N GLU A 67 -3.48 -5.05 2.43
CA GLU A 67 -2.72 -4.70 3.61
C GLU A 67 -1.51 -5.61 3.75
N GLY A 68 -0.36 -5.05 4.13
CA GLY A 68 0.86 -5.83 4.28
C GLY A 68 0.84 -6.87 5.40
N GLY A 69 -0.24 -6.92 6.16
CA GLY A 69 -0.53 -8.02 7.06
C GLY A 69 -0.68 -9.36 6.34
N ASP A 70 -1.17 -9.32 5.11
CA ASP A 70 -1.50 -10.49 4.29
C ASP A 70 -0.44 -10.75 3.20
N VAL A 71 0.61 -9.91 3.10
CA VAL A 71 1.67 -10.07 2.11
C VAL A 71 2.95 -10.58 2.77
N LEU A 72 3.45 -11.73 2.29
CA LEU A 72 4.67 -12.34 2.78
C LEU A 72 5.64 -12.61 1.63
N VAL A 73 6.83 -12.00 1.70
CA VAL A 73 7.93 -12.27 0.77
C VAL A 73 8.62 -13.56 1.18
N LEU A 74 8.37 -14.65 0.44
CA LEU A 74 8.92 -15.98 0.73
C LEU A 74 10.32 -16.14 0.13
N SER A 75 10.57 -15.52 -1.02
CA SER A 75 11.87 -15.47 -1.69
C SER A 75 11.95 -14.27 -2.63
N ASP A 76 13.06 -14.15 -3.34
CA ASP A 76 13.27 -13.19 -4.44
C ASP A 76 12.31 -13.37 -5.63
N ARG A 77 11.62 -14.51 -5.70
CA ARG A 77 10.73 -14.89 -6.81
C ARG A 77 9.30 -15.23 -6.40
N VAL A 78 9.04 -15.31 -5.09
CA VAL A 78 7.75 -15.79 -4.57
C VAL A 78 7.24 -14.87 -3.48
N VAL A 79 6.02 -14.38 -3.67
CA VAL A 79 5.24 -13.65 -2.66
C VAL A 79 3.96 -14.45 -2.40
N ALA A 80 3.66 -14.70 -1.14
CA ALA A 80 2.37 -15.21 -0.73
C ALA A 80 1.46 -14.05 -0.34
N VAL A 81 0.24 -14.03 -0.88
CA VAL A 81 -0.79 -13.04 -0.57
C VAL A 81 -2.00 -13.77 -0.01
N GLY A 82 -2.37 -13.45 1.22
CA GLY A 82 -3.59 -13.94 1.86
C GLY A 82 -4.80 -13.19 1.31
N MET A 83 -5.84 -13.93 0.92
CA MET A 83 -7.17 -13.34 0.73
C MET A 83 -7.87 -13.30 2.08
N SER A 84 -8.29 -12.11 2.49
CA SER A 84 -8.83 -11.87 3.83
C SER A 84 -9.91 -10.80 3.80
N GLU A 85 -10.46 -10.47 4.98
CA GLU A 85 -11.36 -9.32 5.12
C GLU A 85 -10.67 -7.96 4.82
N ARG A 86 -9.33 -7.94 4.71
CA ARG A 86 -8.52 -6.74 4.45
C ARG A 86 -7.79 -6.74 3.11
N THR A 87 -7.84 -7.85 2.37
CA THR A 87 -7.16 -8.01 1.08
C THR A 87 -8.05 -8.76 0.08
N ASN A 88 -8.46 -8.10 -1.00
CA ASN A 88 -9.42 -8.59 -2.01
C ASN A 88 -9.05 -8.26 -3.47
#